data_AF-A0A0B2QX59-F1
#
_entry.id   AF-A0A0B2QX59-F1
#
_cell.length_a   1.000
_cell.length_b   1.000
_cell.length_c   1.000
_cell.angle_alpha   90.00
_cell.angle_beta   90.00
_cell.angle_gamma   90.00
#
_symmetry.space_group_name_H-M   'P 1'
#
loop_
_entity.id
_entity.type
_entity.pdbx_description
1 polymer ?
#
loop_
_entity_poly.entity_id
_entity_poly.type
_entity_poly.pdbx_seq_one_letter_code
_entity_poly.pdbx_strand_id
1 'polypeptide(L)' 'LATRLARVLPHLIDERQTTFLKGSHILHGVMIANEVIVEAKYKKNPCMIFKVDFEKAYDSVSWGFLNYMMMRMGF' A
#
# COMPACT_ATOMS: atom_id res chain seq x y z
N LEU A 1 20.58 3.94 0.97
CA LEU A 1 19.31 4.68 0.80
C LEU A 1 18.11 3.89 1.33
N ALA A 2 17.88 2.66 0.84
CA ALA A 2 16.76 1.82 1.28
C ALA A 2 16.63 1.64 2.81
N THR A 3 17.74 1.41 3.53
CA THR A 3 17.74 1.30 5.00
C THR A 3 17.35 2.61 5.71
N ARG A 4 17.68 3.76 5.12
CA ARG A 4 17.27 5.08 5.65
C ARG A 4 15.78 5.31 5.39
N LEU A 5 15.30 4.99 4.19
CA LEU A 5 13.88 5.07 3.83
C LEU A 5 13.01 4.13 4.68
N ALA A 6 13.45 2.90 4.92
CA ALA A 6 12.74 1.92 5.74
C ALA A 6 12.44 2.40 7.17
N ARG A 7 13.23 3.34 7.71
CA ARG A 7 12.98 3.93 9.04
C ARG A 7 11.90 5.00 9.03
N VAL A 8 11.71 5.70 7.90
CA VAL A 8 10.77 6.82 7.77
C VAL A 8 9.45 6.36 7.16
N LEU A 9 9.48 5.35 6.29
CA LEU A 9 8.31 4.77 5.61
C LEU A 9 7.11 4.52 6.54
N PRO A 10 7.26 3.92 7.74
CA PRO A 10 6.12 3.68 8.64
C PRO A 10 5.35 4.94 9.08
N HIS A 11 5.95 6.13 8.98
CA HIS A 11 5.30 7.40 9.32
C HIS A 11 4.68 8.09 8.10
N LEU A 12 4.98 7.62 6.89
CA LEU A 12 4.54 8.21 5.62
C LEU A 12 3.42 7.41 4.95
N ILE A 13 3.41 6.10 5.17
CA ILE A 13 2.45 5.17 4.59
C ILE A 13 1.36 4.85 5.60
N ASP A 14 0.19 4.49 5.08
CA ASP A 14 -0.92 4.04 5.90
C ASP A 14 -0.67 2.62 6.43
N GLU A 15 -1.18 2.29 7.61
CA GLU A 15 -1.06 0.96 8.23
C GLU A 15 -1.61 -0.17 7.35
N ARG A 16 -2.53 0.13 6.44
CA ARG A 16 -3.12 -0.81 5.47
C ARG A 16 -2.16 -1.14 4.31
N GLN A 17 -1.09 -0.36 4.12
CA GLN A 17 -0.07 -0.62 3.09
C GLN A 17 0.90 -1.70 3.57
N THR A 18 0.55 -2.97 3.34
CA THR A 18 1.29 -4.11 3.90
C THR A 18 2.40 -4.64 2.99
N THR A 19 2.43 -4.31 1.70
CA THR A 19 3.41 -4.87 0.76
C THR A 19 4.79 -4.23 0.90
N PHE A 20 5.86 -5.01 0.73
CA PHE A 20 7.27 -4.58 0.76
C PHE A 20 7.76 -3.99 2.10
N LEU A 21 7.01 -4.17 3.18
CA LEU A 21 7.43 -3.80 4.53
C LEU A 21 8.01 -5.00 5.27
N LYS A 22 9.04 -4.74 6.08
CA LYS A 22 9.63 -5.77 6.95
C LYS A 22 8.60 -6.21 7.98
N GLY A 23 8.38 -7.52 8.08
CA GLY A 23 7.43 -8.11 9.02
C GLY A 23 6.00 -8.22 8.49
N SER A 24 5.73 -7.73 7.28
CA SER A 24 4.44 -7.91 6.63
C SER A 24 4.44 -9.14 5.73
N HIS A 25 3.34 -9.90 5.78
CA HIS A 25 3.12 -11.08 4.95
C HIS A 25 2.02 -10.80 3.93
N ILE A 26 2.20 -11.29 2.70
CA ILE A 26 1.21 -11.13 1.62
C ILE A 26 -0.18 -11.65 2.01
N LEU A 27 -0.22 -12.65 2.90
CA LEU A 27 -1.45 -13.23 3.43
C LEU A 27 -2.27 -12.27 4.30
N HIS A 28 -1.65 -11.25 4.92
CA HIS A 28 -2.37 -10.27 5.74
C HIS A 28 -3.38 -9.49 4.89
N GLY A 29 -2.98 -9.01 3.71
CA GLY A 29 -3.87 -8.29 2.81
C GLY A 29 -5.06 -9.14 2.33
N VAL A 30 -4.79 -10.43 2.04
CA VAL A 30 -5.83 -11.40 1.64
C VAL A 30 -6.80 -11.67 2.78
N MET A 31 -6.30 -11.83 4.00
CA MET A 31 -7.12 -12.07 5.20
C MET A 31 -8.05 -10.90 5.50
N ILE A 32 -7.52 -9.67 5.51
CA ILE A 32 -8.31 -8.45 5.75
C ILE A 32 -9.41 -8.31 4.69
N ALA A 33 -9.09 -8.51 3.42
CA ALA A 33 -10.08 -8.44 2.35
C ALA A 33 -11.19 -9.49 2.53
N ASN A 34 -10.83 -10.71 2.90
CA ASN A 34 -11.79 -11.79 3.14
C ASN A 34 -12.73 -11.46 4.31
N GLU A 35 -12.20 -10.96 5.43
CA GLU A 35 -13.00 -10.56 6.59
C GLU A 35 -14.00 -9.45 6.25
N VAL A 36 -13.57 -8.42 5.53
CA VAL A 36 -14.43 -7.30 5.09
C VAL A 36 -15.57 -7.81 4.20
N ILE A 37 -15.30 -8.73 3.28
CA ILE A 37 -16.33 -9.32 2.39
C ILE A 37 -17.32 -10.16 3.19
N VAL A 38 -16.82 -11.00 4.11
CA VAL A 38 -17.64 -11.85 4.98
C VAL A 38 -18.56 -10.99 5.85
N GLU A 39 -18.02 -9.94 6.45
CA GLU A 39 -18.79 -9.00 7.28
C GLU A 39 -19.87 -8.28 6.47
N ALA A 40 -19.54 -7.77 5.28
CA ALA A 40 -20.50 -7.10 4.41
C ALA A 40 -21.65 -8.05 4.01
N LYS A 41 -21.32 -9.31 3.69
CA LYS A 41 -22.32 -10.35 3.38
C LYS A 41 -23.21 -10.66 4.58
N TYR A 42 -22.63 -10.78 5.77
CA TYR A 42 -23.37 -11.03 7.01
C TYR A 42 -24.36 -9.90 7.32
N LYS A 43 -23.90 -8.64 7.18
CA LYS A 43 -24.71 -7.44 7.42
C LYS A 43 -25.71 -7.13 6.30
N LYS A 44 -25.68 -7.88 5.19
CA LYS A 44 -26.44 -7.61 3.94
C LYS A 44 -26.18 -6.20 3.40
N ASN A 45 -24.98 -5.67 3.64
CA ASN A 45 -24.57 -4.38 3.12
C ASN A 45 -24.15 -4.56 1.66
N PRO A 46 -24.71 -3.76 0.71
CA PRO A 46 -24.21 -3.76 -0.65
C PRO A 46 -22.73 -3.35 -0.64
N CYS A 47 -21.87 -4.16 -1.28
CA CYS A 47 -20.44 -3.92 -1.35
C CYS A 47 -19.96 -3.97 -2.80
N MET A 48 -18.96 -3.16 -3.12
CA MET A 48 -18.25 -3.19 -4.40
C MET A 48 -16.76 -3.32 -4.11
N ILE A 49 -16.09 -4.25 -4.81
CA ILE A 49 -14.64 -4.38 -4.76
C ILE A 49 -14.07 -3.71 -6.02
N PHE A 50 -13.19 -2.75 -5.81
CA PHE A 50 -12.47 -2.10 -6.89
C PHE A 50 -11.00 -2.53 -6.84
N LYS A 51 -10.58 -3.30 -7.85
CA LYS A 51 -9.20 -3.76 -8.00
C LYS A 51 -8.51 -2.90 -9.05
N VAL A 52 -7.42 -2.24 -8.65
CA VAL A 52 -6.54 -1.45 -9.53
C VAL A 52 -5.16 -2.08 -9.51
N ASP A 53 -4.53 -2.12 -10.68
CA ASP A 53 -3.14 -2.52 -10.85
C ASP A 53 -2.44 -1.56 -11.81
N PHE A 54 -1.14 -1.35 -11.63
CA PHE A 54 -0.34 -0.47 -12.48
C PHE A 54 0.51 -1.30 -13.42
N GLU A 55 0.34 -1.11 -14.73
CA GLU A 55 1.24 -1.71 -15.71
C GLU A 55 2.64 -1.10 -15.57
N LYS A 56 3.64 -1.97 -15.36
CA LYS A 56 5.07 -1.60 -15.29
C LYS A 56 5.30 -0.35 -14.45
N ALA A 57 4.88 -0.37 -13.19
CA ALA A 57 4.89 0.79 -12.30
C ALA A 57 6.26 1.53 -12.24
N TYR A 58 7.36 0.82 -12.34
CA TYR A 58 8.71 1.42 -12.35
C TYR A 58 9.09 2.09 -13.68
N ASP A 59 8.46 1.70 -14.79
CA ASP A 59 8.68 2.31 -16.11
C ASP A 59 7.76 3.52 -16.32
N SER A 60 6.58 3.51 -15.69
CA SER A 60 5.56 4.55 -15.83
C SER A 60 5.63 5.65 -14.77
N VAL A 61 6.41 5.48 -13.70
CA VAL A 61 6.56 6.50 -12.65
C VAL A 61 7.31 7.73 -13.17
N SER A 62 6.80 8.93 -12.84
CA SER A 62 7.54 10.18 -13.09
C SER A 62 8.70 10.30 -12.10
N TRP A 63 9.93 10.12 -12.59
CA TRP A 63 11.14 10.28 -11.80
C TRP A 63 11.30 11.69 -11.21
N GLY A 64 10.87 12.72 -11.93
CA GLY A 64 10.87 14.09 -11.44
C GLY A 64 9.95 14.27 -10.24
N PHE A 65 8.76 13.66 -10.28
CA PHE A 65 7.84 13.66 -9.14
C PHE A 65 8.40 12.87 -7.95
N LEU A 66 9.01 11.71 -8.20
CA LEU A 66 9.64 10.92 -7.15
C LEU A 66 10.72 11.72 -6.41
N ASN A 67 11.62 12.39 -7.16
CA ASN A 67 12.67 13.21 -6.58
C ASN A 67 12.10 14.39 -5.77
N TYR A 68 11.08 15.06 -6.29
CA TYR A 68 10.37 16.13 -5.57
C TYR A 68 9.78 15.63 -4.24
N MET A 69 9.13 14.46 -4.24
CA MET A 69 8.57 13.87 -3.02
C MET A 69 9.66 13.49 -2.02
N MET A 70 10.78 12.93 -2.49
CA MET A 70 11.93 12.62 -1.62
C MET A 70 12.47 13.87 -0.92
N MET A 71 12.63 14.98 -1.63
CA MET A 71 13.03 16.26 -1.04
C MET A 71 12.02 16.76 0.00
N ARG A 72 10.71 16.66 -0.28
CA ARG A 72 9.64 17.03 0.66
C ARG A 72 9.62 16.17 1.93
N MET A 73 10.10 14.94 1.84
CA MET A 73 10.28 14.03 2.97
C MET A 73 11.61 14.22 3.71
N GLY A 74 12.45 15.18 3.29
CA GLY A 74 13.72 15.51 3.94
C GLY A 74 14.91 14.65 3.50
N PHE A 75 14.86 14.07 2.30
CA PHE A 75 15.98 13.35 1.68
C PHE A 75 16.83 14.22 0.75
#